data_AF-B3U184-F1
#
_entry.id   AF-B3U184-F1
#
_cell.length_a   1.000
_cell.length_b   1.000
_cell.length_c   1.000
_cell.angle_alpha   90.00
_cell.angle_beta   90.00
_cell.angle_gamma   90.00
#
_symmetry.space_group_name_H-M   'P 1'
#
loop_
_entity.id
_entity.type
_entity.pdbx_description
1 polymer ?
#
loop_
_entity_poly.entity_id
_entity_poly.type
_entity_poly.pdbx_seq_one_letter_code
_entity_poly.pdbx_strand_id
1 'polypeptide(L)'
;NGILKKAREIAVLCDAEISLVVFSNTNKMTEFCSPNGQLGTILNKYQKTSGRKLWDSKHEYLYNEVDRIKKENDSMQIELRHLKGEDLTSLTPRELIPIEASLLNGIDKVKAKQNECHKMLKKRVKMGEEEKERLTFVLHQRQMGLSDENIREMENAYHQKGRDFPSQMLFPYHVQPIQPNLHESK
;
A
#
# COMPACT_ATOMS: atom_id res chain seq x y z
N ASN A 1 15.68 23.78 48.29
CA ASN A 1 16.17 24.47 47.06
C ASN A 1 17.68 24.74 47.00
N GLY A 2 18.41 24.87 48.12
CA GLY A 2 19.85 25.16 48.08
C GLY A 2 20.68 24.16 47.26
N ILE A 3 20.45 22.86 47.44
CA ILE A 3 21.17 21.81 46.70
C ILE A 3 20.95 21.88 45.18
N LEU A 4 19.72 22.19 44.75
CA LEU A 4 19.38 22.33 43.33
C LEU A 4 20.10 23.52 42.68
N LYS A 5 20.23 24.64 43.41
CA LYS A 5 20.98 25.80 42.93
C LYS A 5 22.46 25.44 42.74
N LYS A 6 23.08 24.80 43.74
CA LYS A 6 24.48 24.34 43.63
C LYS A 6 24.70 23.36 42.49
N ALA A 7 23.81 22.36 42.33
CA ALA A 7 23.91 21.40 41.23
C ALA A 7 23.84 22.08 39.86
N ARG A 8 22.98 23.10 39.70
CA ARG A 8 22.89 23.90 38.48
C ARG A 8 24.15 24.73 38.25
N GLU A 9 24.67 25.40 39.28
CA GLU A 9 25.89 26.19 39.19
C GLU A 9 27.07 25.32 38.74
N ILE A 10 27.27 24.15 39.36
CA ILE A 10 28.35 23.23 38.98
C ILE A 10 28.16 22.72 37.55
N ALA A 11 26.93 22.34 37.17
CA ALA A 11 26.66 21.87 35.81
C ALA A 11 27.06 22.89 34.75
N VAL A 12 26.80 24.18 34.99
CA VAL A 12 27.15 25.27 34.06
C VAL A 12 28.63 25.63 34.13
N LEU A 13 29.20 25.78 35.33
CA LEU A 13 30.58 26.25 35.51
C LEU A 13 31.62 25.21 35.05
N CYS A 14 31.30 23.92 35.17
CA CYS A 14 32.21 22.83 34.85
C CYS A 14 31.84 22.10 33.56
N ASP A 15 30.80 22.54 32.84
CA ASP A 15 30.22 21.83 31.69
C ASP A 15 29.98 20.33 32.00
N ALA A 16 29.37 20.09 33.16
CA ALA A 16 29.20 18.75 33.72
C ALA A 16 27.75 18.27 33.60
N GLU A 17 27.58 17.02 33.17
CA GLU A 17 26.29 16.33 33.24
C GLU A 17 26.00 15.94 34.69
N ILE A 18 24.97 16.53 35.29
CA ILE A 18 24.59 16.29 36.68
C ILE A 18 23.12 15.91 36.74
N SER A 19 22.83 14.84 37.49
CA SER A 19 21.47 14.45 37.86
C SER A 19 21.36 14.32 39.38
N LEU A 20 20.26 14.80 39.95
CA LEU A 20 19.91 14.68 41.36
C LEU A 20 18.51 14.08 41.47
N VAL A 21 18.40 12.97 42.21
CA VAL A 21 17.13 12.33 42.58
C VAL A 21 16.97 12.41 44.09
N VAL A 22 15.86 12.99 44.56
CA VAL A 22 15.59 13.20 45.99
C VAL A 22 14.26 12.54 46.35
N PHE A 23 14.30 11.68 47.37
CA PHE A 23 13.11 11.08 47.99
C PHE A 23 12.86 11.74 49.34
N SER A 24 11.63 12.21 49.58
CA SER A 24 11.20 12.67 50.90
C SER A 24 10.78 11.51 51.79
N ASN A 25 10.63 11.76 53.10
CA ASN A 25 10.05 10.80 54.06
C ASN A 25 8.60 10.40 53.72
N THR A 26 7.94 11.14 52.84
CA THR A 26 6.60 10.82 52.32
C THR A 26 6.64 10.04 51.00
N ASN A 27 7.80 9.48 50.63
CA ASN A 27 8.05 8.81 49.35
C ASN A 27 7.81 9.67 48.11
N LYS A 28 7.80 11.00 48.24
CA LYS A 28 7.72 11.90 47.09
C LYS A 28 9.08 11.98 46.42
N MET A 29 9.16 11.56 45.17
CA MET A 29 10.33 11.72 44.33
C MET A 29 10.33 13.11 43.67
N THR A 30 11.48 13.78 43.70
CA THR A 30 11.76 14.97 42.90
C THR A 30 13.10 14.80 42.21
N GLU A 31 13.19 15.24 40.96
CA GLU A 31 14.39 15.10 40.16
C GLU A 31 14.85 16.43 39.57
N PHE A 32 16.15 16.52 39.31
CA PHE A 32 16.77 17.60 38.56
C PHE A 32 17.83 17.02 37.64
N CYS A 33 17.87 17.50 36.40
CA CYS A 33 18.94 17.22 35.46
C CYS A 33 19.53 18.54 34.95
N SER A 34 20.84 18.54 34.68
CA SER A 34 21.52 19.61 33.96
C SER A 34 20.87 19.87 32.59
N PRO A 35 20.94 21.09 32.03
CA PRO A 35 20.26 21.45 30.77
C PRO A 35 20.53 20.51 29.59
N ASN A 36 21.75 19.96 29.51
CA ASN A 36 22.19 19.08 28.42
C ASN A 36 21.99 17.58 28.74
N GLY A 37 21.46 17.24 29.91
CA GLY A 37 21.33 15.87 30.39
C GLY A 37 19.88 15.47 30.61
N GLN A 38 19.51 14.28 30.16
CA GLN A 38 18.28 13.61 30.58
C GLN A 38 18.61 12.54 31.61
N LEU A 39 17.75 12.35 32.61
CA LEU A 39 17.96 11.37 33.68
C LEU A 39 18.30 9.99 33.12
N GLY A 40 17.52 9.50 32.16
CA GLY A 40 17.73 8.19 31.53
C GLY A 40 19.11 8.06 30.87
N THR A 41 19.58 9.10 30.17
CA THR A 41 20.90 9.12 29.52
C THR A 41 22.04 9.09 30.54
N ILE A 42 21.93 9.89 31.61
CA ILE A 42 22.93 9.93 32.68
C ILE A 42 22.98 8.59 33.44
N LEU A 43 21.82 8.00 33.75
CA LEU A 43 21.75 6.67 34.39
C LEU A 43 22.34 5.58 33.50
N ASN A 44 22.07 5.61 32.19
CA ASN A 44 22.67 4.68 31.23
C ASN A 44 24.20 4.84 31.17
N LYS A 45 24.71 6.08 31.13
CA LYS A 45 26.15 6.37 31.15
C LYS A 45 26.81 5.92 32.46
N TYR A 46 26.15 6.14 33.60
CA TYR A 46 26.59 5.63 34.90
C TYR A 46 26.67 4.10 34.91
N GLN A 47 25.64 3.40 34.45
CA GLN A 47 25.63 1.94 34.38
C GLN A 47 26.77 1.42 33.51
N LYS A 48 26.97 1.99 32.32
CA LYS A 48 28.04 1.61 31.38
C LYS A 48 29.44 1.84 31.94
N THR A 49 29.65 2.94 32.67
CA THR A 49 30.99 3.34 33.16
C THR A 49 31.33 2.71 34.51
N SER A 50 30.36 2.60 35.41
CA SER A 50 30.56 2.08 36.77
C SER A 50 30.44 0.56 36.86
N GLY A 51 29.88 -0.10 35.84
CA GLY A 51 29.59 -1.54 35.85
C GLY A 51 28.45 -1.94 36.81
N ARG A 52 27.82 -1.00 37.51
CA ARG A 52 26.69 -1.27 38.39
C ARG A 52 25.40 -1.40 37.59
N LYS A 53 24.74 -2.54 37.73
CA LYS A 53 23.44 -2.78 37.09
C LYS A 53 22.35 -2.04 37.84
N LEU A 54 21.74 -1.07 37.16
CA LEU A 54 20.54 -0.37 37.61
C LEU A 54 19.28 -1.06 37.08
N TRP A 55 19.36 -1.70 35.93
CA TRP A 55 18.25 -2.40 35.29
C TRP A 55 18.07 -3.79 35.89
N ASP A 56 16.81 -4.23 35.99
CA ASP A 56 16.50 -5.63 36.24
C ASP A 56 16.83 -6.49 35.02
N SER A 57 16.88 -7.81 35.21
CA SER A 57 17.22 -8.76 34.14
C SER A 57 16.26 -8.68 32.94
N LYS A 58 15.00 -8.30 33.16
CA LYS A 58 13.99 -8.17 32.10
C LYS A 58 14.27 -6.95 31.22
N HIS A 59 14.58 -5.81 31.83
CA HIS A 59 14.96 -4.59 31.13
C HIS A 59 16.28 -4.77 30.38
N GLU A 60 17.27 -5.46 30.97
CA GLU A 60 18.52 -5.80 30.29
C GLU A 60 18.28 -6.67 29.04
N TYR A 61 17.46 -7.71 29.16
CA TYR A 61 17.08 -8.55 28.02
C TYR A 61 16.39 -7.75 26.91
N LEU A 62 15.38 -6.94 27.25
CA LEU A 62 14.64 -6.15 26.27
C LEU A 62 15.53 -5.11 25.58
N TYR A 63 16.44 -4.47 26.34
CA TYR A 63 17.38 -3.51 25.77
C TYR A 63 18.31 -4.18 24.74
N ASN A 64 18.84 -5.36 25.07
CA ASN A 64 19.68 -6.14 24.18
C ASN A 64 18.91 -6.64 22.95
N GLU A 65 17.65 -7.02 23.12
CA GLU A 65 16.80 -7.46 22.01
C GLU A 65 16.50 -6.31 21.03
N VAL A 66 16.21 -5.11 21.56
CA VAL A 66 16.05 -3.90 20.74
C VAL A 66 17.33 -3.56 19.98
N ASP A 67 18.49 -3.66 20.64
CA ASP A 67 19.79 -3.43 19.98
C ASP A 67 20.06 -4.46 18.88
N ARG A 68 19.73 -5.74 19.14
CA ARG A 68 19.87 -6.82 18.14
C ARG A 68 19.00 -6.56 16.92
N ILE A 69 17.72 -6.25 17.11
CA ILE A 69 16.76 -5.96 16.02
C ILE A 69 17.20 -4.73 15.24
N LYS A 70 17.71 -3.68 15.90
CA LYS A 70 18.24 -2.50 15.21
C LYS A 70 19.40 -2.85 14.28
N LYS A 71 20.36 -3.62 14.76
CA LYS A 71 21.51 -4.07 13.96
C LYS A 71 21.07 -4.93 12.77
N GLU A 72 20.13 -5.84 12.98
CA GLU A 72 19.57 -6.67 11.92
C GLU A 72 18.87 -5.82 10.85
N ASN A 73 18.04 -4.87 11.28
CA ASN A 73 17.39 -3.93 10.38
C ASN A 73 18.40 -3.08 9.59
N ASP A 74 19.45 -2.57 10.25
CA ASP A 74 20.50 -1.80 9.58
C ASP A 74 21.23 -2.64 8.53
N SER A 75 21.52 -3.91 8.83
CA SER A 75 22.09 -4.86 7.87
C SER A 75 21.17 -5.08 6.67
N MET A 76 19.88 -5.31 6.91
CA MET A 76 18.89 -5.46 5.83
C MET A 76 18.78 -4.22 4.96
N GLN A 77 18.85 -3.02 5.56
CA GLN A 77 18.82 -1.77 4.80
C GLN A 77 20.05 -1.64 3.88
N ILE A 78 21.23 -2.06 4.35
CA ILE A 78 22.45 -2.12 3.54
C ILE A 78 22.26 -3.09 2.36
N GLU A 79 21.78 -4.31 2.64
CA GLU A 79 21.52 -5.31 1.60
C GLU A 79 20.52 -4.82 0.53
N LEU A 80 19.46 -4.13 0.96
CA LEU A 80 18.48 -3.53 0.05
C LEU A 80 19.10 -2.45 -0.84
N ARG A 81 19.99 -1.62 -0.31
CA ARG A 81 20.73 -0.63 -1.11
C ARG A 81 21.60 -1.31 -2.16
N HIS A 82 22.35 -2.34 -1.77
CA HIS A 82 23.16 -3.11 -2.71
C HIS A 82 22.31 -3.76 -3.83
N LEU A 83 21.15 -4.35 -3.49
CA LEU A 83 20.23 -4.91 -4.48
C LEU A 83 19.64 -3.85 -5.43
N LYS A 84 19.51 -2.60 -4.98
CA LYS A 84 19.11 -1.47 -5.83
C LYS A 84 20.23 -0.94 -6.72
N GLY A 85 21.47 -1.42 -6.52
CA GLY A 85 22.65 -0.92 -7.21
C GLY A 85 23.28 0.31 -6.56
N GLU A 86 22.93 0.60 -5.30
CA GLU A 86 23.51 1.68 -4.49
C GLU A 86 24.71 1.16 -3.66
N ASP A 87 25.62 2.04 -3.23
CA ASP A 87 26.78 1.74 -2.35
C ASP A 87 27.74 0.61 -2.79
N LEU A 88 27.70 0.21 -4.07
CA LEU A 88 28.45 -0.94 -4.59
C LEU A 88 29.98 -0.78 -4.56
N THR A 89 30.49 0.45 -4.49
CA THR A 89 31.95 0.72 -4.48
C THR A 89 32.64 0.16 -3.25
N SER A 90 31.89 -0.14 -2.19
CA SER A 90 32.41 -0.75 -0.96
C SER A 90 32.58 -2.27 -1.06
N LEU A 91 32.00 -2.91 -2.08
CA LEU A 91 31.94 -4.35 -2.23
C LEU A 91 33.08 -4.90 -3.10
N THR A 92 33.55 -6.09 -2.74
CA THR A 92 34.49 -6.84 -3.56
C THR A 92 33.78 -7.57 -4.71
N PRO A 93 34.48 -7.92 -5.79
CA PRO A 93 33.89 -8.72 -6.87
C PRO A 93 33.24 -10.02 -6.40
N ARG A 94 33.77 -10.66 -5.35
CA ARG A 94 33.18 -11.89 -4.79
C ARG A 94 31.83 -11.64 -4.12
N GLU A 95 31.62 -10.47 -3.52
CA GLU A 95 30.37 -10.07 -2.89
C GLU A 95 29.31 -9.61 -3.91
N LEU A 96 29.74 -9.14 -5.08
CA LEU A 96 28.84 -8.73 -6.16
C LEU A 96 28.18 -9.92 -6.89
N ILE A 97 28.87 -11.06 -7.00
CA ILE A 97 28.37 -12.28 -7.66
C ILE A 97 27.00 -12.75 -7.10
N PRO A 98 26.82 -12.94 -5.79
CA PRO A 98 25.52 -13.37 -5.26
C PRO A 98 24.41 -12.33 -5.44
N ILE A 99 24.76 -11.04 -5.47
CA ILE A 99 23.81 -9.94 -5.74
C ILE A 99 23.31 -10.03 -7.18
N GLU A 100 24.24 -10.14 -8.14
CA GLU A 100 23.91 -10.30 -9.56
C GLU A 100 23.05 -11.55 -9.80
N ALA A 101 23.44 -12.70 -9.24
CA ALA A 101 22.68 -13.94 -9.37
C ALA A 101 21.26 -13.81 -8.83
N SER A 102 21.09 -13.13 -7.69
CA SER A 102 19.77 -12.87 -7.08
C SER A 102 18.90 -11.96 -7.95
N LEU A 103 19.49 -10.92 -8.54
CA LEU A 103 18.79 -10.00 -9.44
C LEU A 103 18.37 -10.68 -10.74
N LEU A 104 19.26 -11.46 -11.36
CA LEU A 104 18.94 -12.25 -12.56
C LEU A 104 17.79 -13.23 -12.31
N ASN A 105 17.86 -13.97 -11.20
CA ASN A 105 16.79 -14.88 -10.79
C ASN A 105 15.46 -14.13 -10.55
N GLY A 106 15.52 -12.96 -9.91
CA GLY A 106 14.36 -12.09 -9.70
C GLY A 106 13.72 -11.63 -11.02
N ILE A 107 14.54 -11.21 -11.99
CA ILE A 107 14.09 -10.82 -13.33
C ILE A 107 13.38 -11.97 -14.03
N ASP A 108 13.94 -13.17 -14.00
CA ASP A 108 13.35 -14.36 -14.62
C ASP A 108 11.98 -14.69 -14.01
N LYS A 109 11.86 -14.62 -12.68
CA LYS A 109 10.59 -14.82 -11.97
C LYS A 109 9.54 -13.78 -12.38
N VAL A 110 9.93 -12.50 -12.45
CA VAL A 110 9.03 -11.42 -12.86
C VAL A 110 8.56 -11.62 -14.29
N LYS A 111 9.47 -11.92 -15.22
CA LYS A 111 9.13 -12.21 -16.63
C LYS A 111 8.20 -13.41 -16.76
N ALA A 112 8.46 -14.49 -16.03
CA ALA A 112 7.59 -15.66 -16.00
C ALA A 112 6.17 -15.28 -15.56
N LYS A 113 6.05 -14.47 -14.50
CA LYS A 113 4.74 -14.03 -14.00
C LYS A 113 4.02 -13.10 -14.97
N GLN A 114 4.74 -12.15 -15.59
CA GLN A 114 4.18 -11.27 -16.62
C GLN A 114 3.63 -12.07 -17.81
N ASN A 115 4.37 -13.09 -18.26
CA ASN A 115 3.92 -13.97 -19.34
C ASN A 115 2.68 -14.78 -18.97
N GLU A 116 2.58 -15.26 -17.73
CA GLU A 116 1.38 -15.93 -17.22
C GLU A 116 0.17 -14.99 -17.23
N CYS A 117 0.31 -13.77 -16.68
CA CYS A 117 -0.73 -12.76 -16.67
C CYS A 117 -1.18 -12.38 -18.09
N HIS A 118 -0.24 -12.21 -19.02
CA HIS A 118 -0.54 -11.90 -20.42
C HIS A 118 -1.33 -13.02 -21.11
N LYS A 119 -0.96 -14.29 -20.88
CA LYS A 119 -1.69 -15.45 -21.40
C LYS A 119 -3.12 -15.49 -20.85
N MET A 120 -3.29 -15.22 -19.55
CA MET A 120 -4.61 -15.15 -18.93
C MET A 120 -5.46 -14.02 -19.53
N LEU A 121 -4.88 -12.83 -19.70
CA LEU A 121 -5.58 -11.69 -20.29
C LEU A 121 -6.04 -12.00 -21.72
N LYS A 122 -5.14 -12.54 -22.56
CA LYS A 122 -5.49 -12.97 -23.93
C LYS A 122 -6.66 -13.95 -23.98
N LYS A 123 -6.68 -14.95 -23.10
CA LYS A 123 -7.80 -15.90 -23.01
C LYS A 123 -9.11 -15.21 -22.63
N ARG A 124 -9.07 -14.30 -21.65
CA ARG A 124 -10.25 -13.54 -21.21
C ARG A 124 -10.80 -12.65 -22.31
N VAL A 125 -9.94 -11.96 -23.05
CA VAL A 125 -10.35 -11.14 -24.21
C VAL A 125 -11.03 -12.02 -25.25
N LYS A 126 -10.41 -13.14 -25.65
CA LYS A 126 -10.98 -14.05 -26.64
C LYS A 126 -12.36 -14.57 -26.23
N MET A 127 -12.52 -15.06 -25.01
CA MET A 127 -13.82 -15.53 -24.50
C MET A 127 -14.86 -14.40 -24.48
N GLY A 128 -14.45 -13.17 -24.15
CA GLY A 128 -15.34 -12.02 -24.18
C GLY A 128 -15.77 -11.62 -25.60
N GLU A 129 -14.87 -11.73 -26.58
CA GLU A 129 -15.19 -11.51 -27.99
C GLU A 129 -16.15 -12.56 -28.54
N GLU A 130 -15.92 -13.84 -28.22
CA GLU A 130 -16.80 -14.95 -28.60
C GLU A 130 -18.21 -14.78 -28.02
N GLU A 131 -18.33 -14.42 -26.73
CA GLU A 131 -19.63 -14.19 -26.11
C GLU A 131 -20.32 -12.94 -26.69
N LYS A 132 -19.57 -11.87 -26.98
CA LYS A 132 -20.11 -10.67 -27.64
C LYS A 132 -20.67 -11.00 -29.03
N GLU A 133 -19.96 -11.78 -29.82
CA GLU A 133 -20.41 -12.22 -31.14
C GLU A 133 -21.69 -13.07 -31.03
N ARG A 134 -21.71 -14.03 -30.09
CA ARG A 134 -22.88 -14.85 -29.80
C ARG A 134 -24.11 -14.02 -29.41
N LEU A 135 -23.94 -13.05 -28.51
CA LEU A 135 -25.03 -12.15 -28.09
C LEU A 135 -25.51 -11.28 -29.25
N THR A 136 -24.59 -10.80 -30.10
CA THR A 136 -24.94 -10.03 -31.32
C THR A 136 -25.79 -10.86 -32.28
N PHE A 137 -25.42 -12.14 -32.48
CA PHE A 137 -26.21 -13.07 -33.29
C PHE A 137 -27.62 -13.29 -32.72
N VAL A 138 -27.74 -13.52 -31.40
CA VAL A 138 -29.04 -13.70 -30.74
C VAL A 138 -29.93 -12.45 -30.85
N LEU A 139 -29.35 -11.26 -30.68
CA LEU A 139 -30.07 -10.00 -30.85
C LEU A 139 -30.57 -9.83 -32.29
N HIS A 140 -29.73 -10.11 -33.28
CA HIS A 140 -30.10 -10.03 -34.69
C HIS A 140 -31.24 -11.00 -35.03
N GLN A 141 -31.15 -12.26 -34.59
CA GLN A 141 -32.21 -13.25 -34.79
C GLN A 141 -33.54 -12.80 -34.18
N ARG A 142 -33.52 -12.23 -32.97
CA ARG A 142 -34.71 -11.71 -32.31
C ARG A 142 -35.31 -10.51 -33.04
N GLN A 143 -34.49 -9.62 -33.57
CA GLN A 143 -34.95 -8.46 -34.34
C GLN A 143 -35.62 -8.89 -35.65
N MET A 144 -35.06 -9.89 -36.35
CA MET A 144 -35.66 -10.46 -37.56
C MET A 144 -37.00 -11.18 -37.26
N GLY A 145 -37.06 -11.96 -36.17
CA GLY A 145 -38.30 -12.60 -35.72
C GLY A 145 -39.42 -11.61 -35.38
N LEU A 146 -39.10 -10.52 -34.68
CA LEU A 146 -40.06 -9.45 -34.37
C LEU A 146 -40.51 -8.69 -35.63
N SER A 147 -39.62 -8.48 -36.62
CA SER A 147 -40.02 -7.86 -37.88
C SER A 147 -40.92 -8.74 -38.73
N ASP A 148 -40.70 -10.06 -38.74
CA ASP A 148 -41.53 -11.03 -39.47
C ASP A 148 -42.90 -11.20 -38.81
N GLU A 149 -42.96 -11.18 -37.48
CA GLU A 149 -44.20 -11.16 -36.71
C GLU A 149 -44.98 -9.86 -36.94
N ASN A 150 -44.31 -8.70 -36.93
CA ASN A 150 -44.91 -7.41 -37.28
C ASN A 150 -45.40 -7.35 -38.74
N ILE A 151 -44.68 -7.95 -39.69
CA ILE A 151 -45.09 -8.04 -41.10
C ILE A 151 -46.33 -8.94 -41.23
N ARG A 152 -46.34 -10.10 -40.56
CA ARG A 152 -47.51 -11.01 -40.57
C ARG A 152 -48.72 -10.40 -39.88
N GLU A 153 -48.55 -9.64 -38.79
CA GLU A 153 -49.63 -8.88 -38.17
C GLU A 153 -50.14 -7.76 -39.08
N MET A 154 -49.25 -7.08 -39.79
CA MET A 154 -49.60 -6.06 -40.78
C MET A 154 -50.35 -6.68 -41.98
N GLU A 155 -49.87 -7.78 -42.54
CA GLU A 155 -50.53 -8.52 -43.62
C GLU A 155 -51.91 -9.01 -43.18
N ASN A 156 -52.06 -9.54 -41.97
CA ASN A 156 -53.35 -9.92 -41.42
C ASN A 156 -54.29 -8.71 -41.24
N ALA A 157 -53.77 -7.55 -40.83
CA ALA A 157 -54.54 -6.32 -40.74
C ALA A 157 -54.97 -5.77 -42.12
N TYR A 158 -54.15 -5.94 -43.16
CA TYR A 158 -54.50 -5.61 -44.55
C TYR A 158 -55.55 -6.58 -45.12
N HIS A 159 -55.49 -7.87 -44.79
CA HIS A 159 -56.48 -8.86 -45.24
C HIS A 159 -57.84 -8.72 -44.54
N GLN A 160 -57.88 -8.21 -43.31
CA GLN A 160 -59.14 -7.88 -42.63
C GLN A 160 -59.80 -6.58 -43.13
N LYS A 161 -59.05 -5.67 -43.76
CA LYS A 161 -59.55 -4.39 -44.31
C LYS A 161 -59.87 -4.42 -45.81
N GLY A 162 -60.22 -5.59 -46.34
CA GLY A 162 -60.73 -5.76 -47.71
C GLY A 162 -62.17 -5.27 -47.95
N ARG A 163 -62.75 -4.47 -47.05
CA ARG A 163 -63.94 -3.66 -47.33
C ARG A 163 -63.67 -2.21 -46.91
N ASP A 164 -63.59 -1.37 -47.93
CA ASP A 164 -63.65 0.10 -47.91
C ASP A 164 -62.37 0.86 -47.49
N PHE A 165 -61.69 1.42 -48.50
CA PHE A 165 -60.63 2.44 -48.37
C PHE A 165 -61.23 3.79 -47.92
N PRO A 166 -60.49 4.61 -47.15
CA PRO A 166 -59.69 5.65 -47.81
C PRO A 166 -58.27 5.84 -47.25
N SER A 167 -57.40 6.28 -48.16
CA SER A 167 -55.99 6.65 -47.98
C SER A 167 -55.77 7.68 -46.87
N GLN A 168 -54.91 7.39 -45.88
CA GLN A 168 -54.23 8.42 -45.08
C GLN A 168 -52.84 7.95 -44.60
N MET A 169 -51.84 8.53 -45.28
CA MET A 169 -50.46 8.93 -44.91
C MET A 169 -49.54 8.07 -44.02
N LEU A 170 -48.39 7.77 -44.64
CA LEU A 170 -46.99 8.00 -44.21
C LEU A 170 -46.76 8.52 -42.78
N PHE A 171 -46.04 7.74 -41.96
CA PHE A 171 -45.30 8.25 -40.81
C PHE A 171 -43.80 7.97 -40.97
N PRO A 172 -42.92 9.00 -41.01
CA PRO A 172 -41.50 8.78 -40.86
C PRO A 172 -41.18 8.59 -39.36
N TYR A 173 -40.52 7.50 -39.02
CA TYR A 173 -40.04 7.28 -37.65
C TYR A 173 -38.95 8.31 -37.32
N HIS A 174 -39.27 9.22 -36.39
CA HIS A 174 -38.30 10.13 -35.79
C HIS A 174 -37.52 9.37 -34.72
N VAL A 175 -36.23 9.11 -34.94
CA VAL A 175 -35.34 8.60 -33.90
C VAL A 175 -35.11 9.73 -32.90
N GLN A 176 -35.59 9.58 -31.66
CA GLN A 176 -35.21 10.50 -30.59
C GLN A 176 -33.77 10.20 -30.13
N PRO A 177 -32.92 11.21 -29.92
CA PRO A 177 -31.60 11.00 -29.34
C PRO A 177 -31.75 10.57 -27.88
N ILE A 178 -31.22 9.39 -27.54
CA ILE A 178 -31.09 8.96 -26.14
C ILE A 178 -30.04 9.86 -25.48
N GLN A 179 -30.47 10.74 -24.59
CA GLN A 179 -29.57 11.40 -23.64
C GLN A 179 -29.14 10.37 -22.58
N PRO A 180 -27.84 10.27 -22.25
CA PRO A 180 -27.40 9.41 -21.17
C PRO A 180 -27.69 10.08 -19.82
N ASN A 181 -28.57 9.49 -19.02
CA ASN A 181 -28.72 9.85 -17.61
C ASN A 181 -27.50 9.36 -16.84
N LEU A 182 -26.55 10.26 -16.58
CA LEU A 182 -25.64 10.13 -15.44
C LEU A 182 -26.44 10.45 -14.18
N HIS A 183 -26.53 9.48 -13.28
CA HIS A 183 -26.65 9.77 -11.85
C HIS A 183 -25.58 8.95 -11.13
N GLU A 184 -24.47 9.64 -10.85
CA GLU A 184 -23.67 9.36 -9.65
C GLU A 184 -24.51 9.76 -8.44
N SER A 185 -24.78 8.81 -7.54
CA SER A 185 -25.17 9.11 -6.18
C SER A 185 -23.97 8.90 -5.26
N LYS A 186 -23.57 9.98 -4.59
CA LYS A 186 -22.67 10.01 -3.43
C LYS A 186 -23.13 9.10 -2.30
#